data_AF-A0A2G6JM70-F1
#
_entry.id   AF-A0A2G6JM70-F1
#
_cell.length_a   1.000
_cell.length_b   1.000
_cell.length_c   1.000
_cell.angle_alpha   90.00
_cell.angle_beta   90.00
_cell.angle_gamma   90.00
#
_symmetry.space_group_name_H-M   'P 1'
#
loop_
_entity.id
_entity.type
_entity.pdbx_description
1 polymer ?
#
loop_
_entity_poly.entity_id
_entity_poly.type
_entity_poly.pdbx_seq_one_letter_code
_entity_poly.pdbx_strand_id
1 'polypeptide(L)'
;MALYVYDHGYRIQTSKDALFPKGGVKSLKESKAMHRSADIEDRFRANEDRFVIPGPEKGPENTDNMTRAYASVSEESTDGTESSQLSVSRLMVSPVHTIRPTTPINLAWKRMLSLEISHLIVSNSDQRPLGLISKADLLEAGPDSIRPVEEIYSQKLIAATPETRIQDVAINFIENDINSIPVVDKDDKIVGIVCRTDLLRLLISGLHLERWV
;
A
#
# COMPACT_ATOMS: atom_id res chain seq x y z
N MET A 1 -11.54 -2.64 7.43
CA MET A 1 -12.26 -3.13 6.23
C MET A 1 -13.32 -2.12 5.76
N ALA A 2 -12.94 -1.14 4.94
CA ALA A 2 -13.86 -0.41 4.05
C ALA A 2 -13.08 0.29 2.94
N LEU A 3 -12.19 -0.44 2.26
CA LEU A 3 -11.63 0.03 1.00
C LEU A 3 -12.65 -0.20 -0.10
N TYR A 4 -12.86 0.79 -0.94
CA TYR A 4 -13.73 0.72 -2.11
C TYR A 4 -12.90 0.50 -3.35
N VAL A 5 -13.43 -0.31 -4.26
CA VAL A 5 -12.85 -0.45 -5.58
C VAL A 5 -13.75 0.29 -6.55
N TYR A 6 -13.11 1.07 -7.40
CA TYR A 6 -13.75 1.80 -8.48
C TYR A 6 -13.21 1.28 -9.80
N ASP A 7 -14.12 1.10 -10.75
CA ASP A 7 -13.82 0.74 -12.12
C ASP A 7 -14.61 1.68 -13.04
N HIS A 8 -13.91 2.35 -13.95
CA HIS A 8 -14.49 3.37 -14.84
C HIS A 8 -15.30 4.46 -14.09
N GLY A 9 -14.87 4.82 -12.87
CA GLY A 9 -15.54 5.82 -12.03
C GLY A 9 -16.77 5.33 -11.27
N TYR A 10 -17.12 4.05 -11.38
CA TYR A 10 -18.20 3.44 -10.60
C TYR A 10 -17.64 2.62 -9.46
N ARG A 11 -18.19 2.82 -8.26
CA ARG A 11 -17.89 1.99 -7.10
C ARG A 11 -18.52 0.60 -7.30
N ILE A 12 -17.68 -0.43 -7.26
CA ILE A 12 -18.09 -1.82 -7.46
C ILE A 12 -17.93 -2.63 -6.18
N GLN A 13 -18.86 -3.55 -5.93
CA GLN A 13 -18.83 -4.50 -4.82
C GLN A 13 -18.06 -5.78 -5.18
N THR A 14 -17.04 -5.66 -6.01
CA THR A 14 -16.19 -6.79 -6.42
C THR A 14 -15.08 -6.96 -5.39
N SER A 15 -14.79 -8.19 -4.97
CA SER A 15 -13.66 -8.47 -4.09
C SER A 15 -12.35 -7.97 -4.70
N LYS A 16 -11.52 -7.28 -3.90
CA LYS A 16 -10.23 -6.69 -4.33
C LYS A 16 -9.33 -7.69 -5.08
N ASP A 17 -9.35 -8.96 -4.67
CA ASP A 17 -8.52 -10.03 -5.22
C ASP A 17 -8.83 -10.36 -6.70
N ALA A 18 -10.02 -9.99 -7.20
CA ALA A 18 -10.40 -10.24 -8.59
C ALA A 18 -9.92 -9.15 -9.56
N LEU A 19 -9.58 -7.96 -9.06
CA LEU A 19 -9.27 -6.78 -9.88
C LEU A 19 -7.79 -6.38 -9.86
N PHE A 20 -7.10 -6.72 -8.77
CA PHE A 20 -5.66 -6.54 -8.58
C PHE A 20 -5.04 -7.91 -8.28
N PRO A 21 -4.54 -8.63 -9.30
CA PRO A 21 -3.90 -9.93 -9.06
C PRO A 21 -2.64 -9.72 -8.23
N LYS A 22 -2.50 -10.48 -7.14
CA LYS A 22 -1.38 -10.37 -6.20
C LYS A 22 -0.04 -10.56 -6.94
N GLY A 23 0.76 -9.50 -7.00
CA GLY A 23 2.15 -9.54 -7.44
C GLY A 23 3.02 -10.22 -6.39
N GLY A 24 2.89 -11.54 -6.24
CA GLY A 24 3.80 -12.31 -5.40
C GLY A 24 5.15 -12.55 -6.09
N VAL A 25 6.15 -12.97 -5.31
CA VAL A 25 7.53 -13.38 -5.70
C VAL A 25 7.59 -14.33 -6.91
N LYS A 26 6.46 -14.90 -7.36
CA LYS A 26 6.33 -15.67 -8.60
C LYS A 26 6.52 -14.84 -9.88
N SER A 27 6.25 -13.54 -9.88
CA SER A 27 6.38 -12.69 -11.08
C SER A 27 7.85 -12.40 -11.47
N LEU A 28 8.81 -12.61 -10.56
CA LEU A 28 10.24 -12.51 -10.84
C LEU A 28 10.80 -13.65 -11.71
N LYS A 29 10.07 -14.74 -11.94
CA LYS A 29 10.55 -15.83 -12.80
C LYS A 29 10.45 -15.53 -14.29
N GLU A 30 9.69 -14.50 -14.68
CA GLU A 30 9.44 -14.18 -16.10
C GLU A 30 10.10 -12.87 -16.56
N SER A 31 10.75 -12.14 -15.66
CA SER A 31 11.60 -11.00 -16.00
C SER A 31 12.95 -11.48 -16.55
N LYS A 32 12.97 -11.77 -17.85
CA LYS A 32 14.11 -11.70 -18.78
C LYS A 32 15.52 -11.91 -18.19
N ALA A 33 16.10 -13.04 -18.59
CA ALA A 33 17.51 -13.14 -18.91
C ALA A 33 18.01 -11.88 -19.64
N MET A 34 18.93 -11.13 -19.05
CA MET A 34 20.01 -10.43 -19.76
C MET A 34 21.12 -9.96 -18.79
N HIS A 35 22.23 -10.69 -18.87
CA HIS A 35 23.63 -10.29 -18.69
C HIS A 35 24.24 -10.05 -17.30
N ARG A 36 25.07 -11.07 -16.95
CA ARG A 36 26.46 -10.99 -16.44
C ARG A 36 26.64 -10.20 -15.14
N SER A 37 26.85 -10.87 -14.02
CA SER A 37 28.16 -11.45 -13.71
C SER A 37 28.06 -12.84 -13.05
N ALA A 38 28.36 -13.88 -13.83
CA ALA A 38 28.90 -15.12 -13.28
C ALA A 38 30.27 -14.78 -12.66
N ASP A 39 30.47 -15.11 -11.38
CA ASP A 39 31.77 -15.36 -10.70
C ASP A 39 31.73 -15.15 -9.16
N ILE A 40 30.58 -14.93 -8.52
CA ILE A 40 30.54 -14.74 -7.05
C ILE A 40 30.11 -16.00 -6.28
N GLU A 41 29.32 -16.91 -6.87
CA GLU A 41 28.76 -18.06 -6.14
C GLU A 41 29.73 -19.24 -5.94
N ASP A 42 30.89 -19.27 -6.62
CA ASP A 42 31.84 -20.39 -6.53
C ASP A 42 32.87 -20.28 -5.39
N ARG A 43 32.75 -19.27 -4.49
CA ARG A 43 33.69 -19.09 -3.36
C ARG A 43 33.21 -19.54 -1.98
N PHE A 44 32.00 -20.07 -1.84
CA PHE A 44 31.52 -20.61 -0.56
C PHE A 44 31.21 -22.11 -0.66
N ARG A 45 32.23 -22.90 -0.98
CA ARG A 45 32.26 -24.34 -0.67
C ARG A 45 33.53 -24.66 0.11
N ALA A 46 33.49 -24.45 1.42
CA ALA A 46 34.28 -25.17 2.41
C ALA A 46 33.90 -24.70 3.83
N ASN A 47 32.86 -25.28 4.41
CA ASN A 47 32.96 -25.81 5.78
C ASN A 47 31.81 -26.79 6.03
N GLU A 48 32.14 -28.07 6.21
CA GLU A 48 31.20 -29.16 6.50
C GLU A 48 30.84 -29.20 7.99
N ASP A 49 30.11 -28.20 8.49
CA ASP A 49 29.42 -28.35 9.78
C ASP A 49 27.92 -28.49 9.53
N ARG A 50 27.46 -29.74 9.45
CA ARG A 50 26.04 -30.09 9.43
C ARG A 50 25.40 -29.63 10.74
N PHE A 51 24.58 -28.58 10.65
CA PHE A 51 23.72 -28.16 11.75
C PHE A 51 22.65 -29.25 12.01
N VAL A 52 22.74 -29.93 13.14
CA VAL A 52 21.73 -30.92 13.59
C VAL A 52 20.70 -30.21 14.44
N ILE A 53 19.43 -30.24 14.03
CA ILE A 53 18.30 -29.76 14.85
C ILE A 53 18.03 -30.83 15.92
N PRO A 54 18.11 -30.51 17.22
CA PRO A 54 17.74 -31.47 18.27
C PRO A 54 16.24 -31.74 18.20
N GLY A 55 15.85 -33.02 18.20
CA GLY A 55 14.45 -33.41 18.40
C GLY A 55 13.99 -33.08 19.83
N PRO A 56 12.67 -32.95 20.08
CA PRO A 56 12.18 -32.59 21.40
C PRO A 56 12.53 -33.68 22.42
N GLU A 57 13.37 -33.35 23.39
CA GLU A 57 13.66 -34.22 24.52
C GLU A 57 12.42 -34.38 25.42
N LYS A 58 12.14 -35.62 25.86
CA LYS A 58 11.10 -35.92 26.84
C LYS A 58 11.47 -35.30 28.20
N GLY A 59 10.89 -34.13 28.50
CA GLY A 59 10.87 -33.52 29.84
C GLY A 59 9.82 -34.16 30.77
N PRO A 60 9.89 -33.88 32.09
CA PRO A 60 9.26 -34.70 33.13
C PRO A 60 7.72 -34.57 33.14
N GLU A 61 7.08 -35.68 33.54
CA GLU A 61 5.63 -35.85 33.67
C GLU A 61 5.03 -34.91 34.74
N ASN A 62 4.67 -33.68 34.37
CA ASN A 62 3.73 -32.87 35.15
C ASN A 62 2.92 -31.92 34.25
N THR A 63 1.96 -32.49 33.54
CA THR A 63 1.15 -31.88 32.48
C THR A 63 0.23 -30.75 32.98
N ASP A 64 -0.07 -30.70 34.28
CA ASP A 64 -1.03 -29.73 34.84
C ASP A 64 -0.42 -28.34 35.09
N ASN A 65 0.89 -28.26 35.40
CA ASN A 65 1.52 -26.98 35.70
C ASN A 65 1.92 -26.21 34.43
N MET A 66 2.32 -26.92 33.36
CA MET A 66 2.60 -26.30 32.06
C MET A 66 1.33 -25.72 31.43
N THR A 67 0.20 -26.43 31.53
CA THR A 67 -1.07 -25.97 30.96
C THR A 67 -1.58 -24.71 31.67
N ARG A 68 -1.39 -24.59 32.99
CA ARG A 68 -1.72 -23.37 33.74
C ARG A 68 -0.79 -22.20 33.45
N ALA A 69 0.50 -22.44 33.23
CA ALA A 69 1.45 -21.39 32.85
C ALA A 69 1.17 -20.85 31.44
N TYR A 70 0.76 -21.69 30.50
CA TYR A 70 0.27 -21.25 29.19
C TYR A 70 -1.08 -20.54 29.31
N ALA A 71 -2.00 -21.04 30.13
CA ALA A 71 -3.31 -20.44 30.34
C ALA A 71 -3.24 -19.05 30.99
N SER A 72 -2.37 -18.86 31.99
CA SER A 72 -2.19 -17.56 32.65
C SER A 72 -1.52 -16.55 31.73
N VAL A 73 -0.60 -16.97 30.85
CA VAL A 73 -0.01 -16.07 29.83
C VAL A 73 -1.03 -15.73 28.73
N SER A 74 -1.97 -16.63 28.42
CA SER A 74 -3.06 -16.32 27.47
C SER A 74 -4.18 -15.46 28.07
N GLU A 75 -4.31 -15.38 29.40
CA GLU A 75 -5.38 -14.62 30.07
C GLU A 75 -4.93 -13.23 30.59
N GLU A 76 -3.62 -12.96 30.72
CA GLU A 76 -3.09 -11.68 31.23
C GLU A 76 -2.56 -10.69 30.17
N SER A 77 -3.02 -10.79 28.92
CA SER A 77 -2.76 -9.77 27.89
C SER A 77 -4.06 -9.19 27.30
N THR A 78 -5.07 -9.01 28.14
CA THR A 78 -6.24 -8.18 27.84
C THR A 78 -6.25 -6.92 28.71
N ASP A 79 -5.06 -6.34 28.95
CA ASP A 79 -4.94 -4.93 29.33
C ASP A 79 -4.82 -4.14 28.01
N GLY A 80 -5.92 -3.66 27.45
CA GLY A 80 -6.51 -2.44 27.98
C GLY A 80 -5.81 -1.18 27.45
N THR A 81 -4.85 -1.29 26.52
CA THR A 81 -4.49 -0.13 25.69
C THR A 81 -5.41 -0.13 24.49
N GLU A 82 -6.45 0.71 24.51
CA GLU A 82 -7.08 1.19 23.28
C GLU A 82 -5.97 1.73 22.39
N SER A 83 -5.45 0.89 21.49
CA SER A 83 -4.64 1.33 20.38
C SER A 83 -5.52 2.35 19.68
N SER A 84 -5.26 3.64 19.86
CA SER A 84 -5.98 4.67 19.14
C SER A 84 -5.78 4.35 17.66
N GLN A 85 -6.75 3.70 17.03
CA GLN A 85 -6.58 3.17 15.69
C GLN A 85 -6.37 4.38 14.79
N LEU A 86 -5.12 4.64 14.40
CA LEU A 86 -4.80 5.76 13.55
C LEU A 86 -5.61 5.59 12.26
N SER A 87 -6.51 6.52 12.02
CA SER A 87 -7.38 6.55 10.86
C SER A 87 -6.77 7.40 9.76
N VAL A 88 -7.17 7.12 8.53
CA VAL A 88 -6.73 7.82 7.32
C VAL A 88 -6.94 9.33 7.43
N SER A 89 -8.04 9.78 8.04
CA SER A 89 -8.33 11.21 8.23
C SER A 89 -7.22 12.00 8.91
N ARG A 90 -6.44 11.37 9.78
CA ARG A 90 -5.36 12.03 10.55
C ARG A 90 -4.03 12.08 9.80
N LEU A 91 -3.91 11.33 8.71
CA LEU A 91 -2.69 11.24 7.91
C LEU A 91 -2.86 11.84 6.51
N MET A 92 -4.05 11.75 5.93
CA MET A 92 -4.30 12.14 4.55
C MET A 92 -3.95 13.61 4.31
N VAL A 93 -3.47 13.89 3.11
CA VAL A 93 -3.31 15.26 2.64
C VAL A 93 -4.68 15.77 2.17
N SER A 94 -5.11 16.91 2.73
CA SER A 94 -6.36 17.57 2.40
C SER A 94 -6.21 19.11 2.48
N PRO A 95 -6.80 19.90 1.56
CA PRO A 95 -7.53 19.45 0.36
C PRO A 95 -6.59 18.85 -0.69
N VAL A 96 -7.05 17.84 -1.41
CA VAL A 96 -6.25 17.20 -2.46
C VAL A 96 -6.35 17.93 -3.79
N HIS A 97 -5.24 18.00 -4.52
CA HIS A 97 -5.21 18.53 -5.87
C HIS A 97 -5.74 17.52 -6.89
N THR A 98 -6.77 17.94 -7.63
CA THR A 98 -7.41 17.15 -8.68
C THR A 98 -7.25 17.80 -10.05
N ILE A 99 -7.37 16.99 -11.10
CA ILE A 99 -7.43 17.43 -12.49
C ILE A 99 -8.63 16.84 -13.21
N ARG A 100 -9.00 17.45 -14.34
CA ARG A 100 -10.09 16.99 -15.22
C ARG A 100 -9.54 15.96 -16.22
N PRO A 101 -10.36 15.00 -16.71
CA PRO A 101 -9.93 14.02 -17.72
C PRO A 101 -9.45 14.70 -19.02
N THR A 102 -10.05 15.83 -19.38
CA THR A 102 -9.69 16.64 -20.55
C THR A 102 -8.42 17.49 -20.36
N THR A 103 -7.77 17.42 -19.19
CA THR A 103 -6.56 18.22 -18.92
C THR A 103 -5.40 17.67 -19.77
N PRO A 104 -4.66 18.52 -20.51
CA PRO A 104 -3.47 18.09 -21.22
C PRO A 104 -2.37 17.55 -20.29
N ILE A 105 -1.62 16.55 -20.77
CA ILE A 105 -0.50 15.91 -20.05
C ILE A 105 0.54 16.93 -19.62
N ASN A 106 0.94 17.85 -20.49
CA ASN A 106 1.92 18.89 -20.17
C ASN A 106 1.48 19.83 -19.04
N LEU A 107 0.18 20.13 -18.94
CA LEU A 107 -0.36 20.92 -17.84
C LEU A 107 -0.42 20.10 -16.55
N ALA A 108 -0.76 18.81 -16.62
CA ALA A 108 -0.70 17.92 -15.46
C ALA A 108 0.74 17.78 -14.94
N TRP A 109 1.72 17.63 -15.84
CA TRP A 109 3.15 17.59 -15.52
C TRP A 109 3.61 18.86 -14.83
N LYS A 110 3.32 20.02 -15.42
CA LYS A 110 3.64 21.33 -14.84
C LYS A 110 3.02 21.50 -13.46
N ARG A 111 1.77 21.06 -13.25
CA ARG A 111 1.12 21.05 -11.93
C ARG A 111 1.89 20.21 -10.92
N MET A 112 2.25 18.97 -11.27
CA MET A 112 3.02 18.09 -10.39
C MET A 112 4.38 18.68 -10.00
N LEU A 113 5.08 19.33 -10.93
CA LEU A 113 6.34 20.01 -10.63
C LEU A 113 6.12 21.21 -9.70
N SER A 114 5.14 22.07 -10.00
CA SER A 114 4.88 23.28 -9.21
C SER A 114 4.42 23.01 -7.79
N LEU A 115 3.71 21.90 -7.59
CA LEU A 115 3.18 21.48 -6.29
C LEU A 115 4.13 20.50 -5.56
N GLU A 116 5.23 20.11 -6.21
CA GLU A 116 6.18 19.10 -5.72
C GLU A 116 5.53 17.75 -5.35
N ILE A 117 4.40 17.42 -5.98
CA ILE A 117 3.66 16.16 -5.77
C ILE A 117 3.97 15.16 -6.88
N SER A 118 3.75 13.87 -6.59
CA SER A 118 4.01 12.79 -7.54
C SER A 118 2.74 12.15 -8.11
N HIS A 119 1.57 12.48 -7.56
CA HIS A 119 0.29 11.89 -7.95
C HIS A 119 -0.78 12.97 -8.02
N LEU A 120 -1.71 12.80 -8.96
CA LEU A 120 -2.90 13.61 -9.13
C LEU A 120 -4.11 12.70 -9.28
N ILE A 121 -5.23 13.08 -8.67
CA ILE A 121 -6.49 12.38 -8.87
C ILE A 121 -7.23 13.01 -10.05
N VAL A 122 -7.66 12.19 -10.99
CA VAL A 122 -8.54 12.59 -12.09
C VAL A 122 -9.97 12.51 -11.60
N SER A 123 -10.73 13.60 -11.75
CA SER A 123 -12.08 13.71 -11.21
C SER A 123 -13.10 14.29 -12.20
N ASN A 124 -14.36 13.91 -12.01
CA ASN A 124 -15.48 14.47 -12.76
C ASN A 124 -15.89 15.86 -12.20
N SER A 125 -17.00 16.43 -12.69
CA SER A 125 -17.41 17.80 -12.29
C SER A 125 -17.92 17.85 -10.86
N ASP A 126 -18.37 16.70 -10.36
CA ASP A 126 -18.99 16.52 -9.05
C ASP A 126 -17.98 16.07 -7.99
N GLN A 127 -16.68 16.17 -8.28
CA GLN A 127 -15.56 15.72 -7.42
C GLN A 127 -15.56 14.21 -7.12
N ARG A 128 -16.11 13.38 -8.02
CA ARG A 128 -15.98 11.91 -7.94
C ARG A 128 -14.68 11.45 -8.60
N PRO A 129 -13.99 10.44 -8.05
CA PRO A 129 -12.76 9.93 -8.63
C PRO A 129 -13.04 9.10 -9.89
N LEU A 130 -12.36 9.45 -10.98
CA LEU A 130 -12.36 8.70 -12.24
C LEU A 130 -11.10 7.87 -12.40
N GLY A 131 -9.98 8.38 -11.89
CA GLY A 131 -8.68 7.75 -12.07
C GLY A 131 -7.59 8.39 -11.23
N LEU A 132 -6.41 7.80 -11.31
CA LEU A 132 -5.18 8.30 -10.72
C LEU A 132 -4.11 8.41 -11.81
N ILE A 133 -3.28 9.44 -11.71
CA ILE A 133 -2.12 9.61 -12.57
C ILE A 133 -0.88 9.94 -11.75
N SER A 134 0.23 9.30 -12.07
CA SER A 134 1.53 9.46 -11.42
C SER A 134 2.54 10.18 -12.32
N LYS A 135 3.65 10.64 -11.73
CA LYS A 135 4.79 11.16 -12.51
C LYS A 135 5.32 10.14 -13.51
N ALA A 136 5.30 8.85 -13.18
CA ALA A 136 5.78 7.79 -14.07
C ALA A 136 4.91 7.73 -15.34
N ASP A 137 3.58 7.77 -15.17
CA ASP A 137 2.63 7.73 -16.29
C ASP A 137 2.80 8.94 -17.22
N LEU A 138 2.96 10.14 -16.63
CA LEU A 138 3.19 11.37 -17.41
C LEU A 138 4.55 11.36 -18.14
N LEU A 139 5.58 10.78 -17.50
CA LEU A 139 6.91 10.67 -18.09
C LEU A 139 6.89 9.70 -19.29
N GLU A 140 6.24 8.55 -19.13
CA GLU A 140 6.08 7.55 -20.20
C GLU A 140 5.26 8.11 -21.39
N ALA A 141 4.18 8.85 -21.10
CA ALA A 141 3.33 9.44 -22.13
C ALA A 141 3.95 10.64 -22.86
N GLY A 142 5.09 11.14 -22.37
CA GLY A 142 5.77 12.33 -22.84
C GLY A 142 5.30 13.59 -22.10
N PRO A 143 6.13 14.19 -21.23
CA PRO A 143 5.71 15.30 -20.36
C PRO A 143 5.35 16.58 -21.12
N ASP A 144 5.78 16.74 -22.38
CA ASP A 144 5.43 17.87 -23.24
C ASP A 144 4.19 17.63 -24.12
N SER A 145 3.58 16.44 -24.01
CA SER A 145 2.40 16.05 -24.79
C SER A 145 1.19 16.94 -24.51
N ILE A 146 0.47 17.31 -25.57
CA ILE A 146 -0.80 18.06 -25.50
C ILE A 146 -2.03 17.15 -25.44
N ARG A 147 -1.85 15.82 -25.50
CA ARG A 147 -2.95 14.86 -25.39
C ARG A 147 -3.60 14.94 -24.00
N PRO A 148 -4.92 14.70 -23.89
CA PRO A 148 -5.61 14.70 -22.60
C PRO A 148 -5.15 13.52 -21.73
N VAL A 149 -5.19 13.71 -20.41
CA VAL A 149 -4.83 12.66 -19.44
C VAL A 149 -5.80 11.47 -19.46
N GLU A 150 -6.99 11.63 -20.04
CA GLU A 150 -7.96 10.54 -20.20
C GLU A 150 -7.50 9.37 -21.05
N GLU A 151 -6.49 9.58 -21.89
CA GLU A 151 -5.88 8.51 -22.68
C GLU A 151 -4.95 7.61 -21.86
N ILE A 152 -4.52 8.03 -20.66
CA ILE A 152 -3.42 7.37 -19.93
C ILE A 152 -3.70 7.09 -18.44
N TYR A 153 -4.70 7.71 -17.82
CA TYR A 153 -4.93 7.50 -16.39
C TYR A 153 -5.44 6.07 -16.10
N SER A 154 -5.09 5.52 -14.94
CA SER A 154 -5.64 4.22 -14.51
C SER A 154 -7.10 4.38 -14.09
N GLN A 155 -8.00 3.66 -14.76
CA GLN A 155 -9.44 3.63 -14.45
C GLN A 155 -9.80 2.75 -13.25
N LYS A 156 -8.86 1.88 -12.83
CA LYS A 156 -9.00 1.04 -11.64
C LYS A 156 -8.34 1.72 -10.46
N LEU A 157 -9.12 2.01 -9.44
CA LEU A 157 -8.64 2.71 -8.25
C LEU A 157 -9.21 2.09 -6.98
N ILE A 158 -8.32 1.89 -6.01
CA ILE A 158 -8.68 1.54 -4.64
C ILE A 158 -8.80 2.86 -3.89
N ALA A 159 -9.92 3.10 -3.24
CA ALA A 159 -10.18 4.28 -2.43
C ALA A 159 -10.41 3.89 -0.96
N ALA A 160 -9.99 4.78 -0.06
CA ALA A 160 -10.25 4.67 1.38
C ALA A 160 -11.34 5.66 1.82
N THR A 161 -11.91 5.42 3.00
CA THR A 161 -12.71 6.42 3.72
C THR A 161 -11.86 7.09 4.80
N PRO A 162 -12.27 8.27 5.31
CA PRO A 162 -11.57 8.94 6.42
C PRO A 162 -11.41 8.05 7.68
N GLU A 163 -12.34 7.13 7.91
CA GLU A 163 -12.36 6.19 9.03
C GLU A 163 -11.54 4.92 8.78
N THR A 164 -11.06 4.72 7.54
CA THR A 164 -10.25 3.54 7.20
C THR A 164 -8.98 3.52 8.05
N ARG A 165 -8.60 2.34 8.54
CA ARG A 165 -7.38 2.18 9.33
C ARG A 165 -6.16 2.36 8.46
N ILE A 166 -5.14 3.05 8.96
CA ILE A 166 -3.88 3.23 8.25
C ILE A 166 -3.20 1.90 7.91
N GLN A 167 -3.35 0.89 8.78
CA GLN A 167 -2.84 -0.47 8.54
C GLN A 167 -3.47 -1.10 7.29
N ASP A 168 -4.78 -0.92 7.07
CA ASP A 168 -5.46 -1.41 5.86
C ASP A 168 -4.85 -0.75 4.60
N VAL A 169 -4.56 0.56 4.67
CA VAL A 169 -3.90 1.31 3.59
C VAL A 169 -2.47 0.80 3.34
N ALA A 170 -1.68 0.60 4.39
CA ALA A 170 -0.30 0.13 4.30
C ALA A 170 -0.22 -1.27 3.67
N ILE A 171 -1.10 -2.19 4.06
CA ILE A 171 -1.21 -3.52 3.44
C ILE A 171 -1.49 -3.39 1.95
N ASN A 172 -2.40 -2.51 1.55
CA ASN A 172 -2.76 -2.37 0.14
C ASN A 172 -1.67 -1.73 -0.72
N PHE A 173 -0.83 -0.86 -0.15
CA PHE A 173 0.36 -0.38 -0.85
C PHE A 173 1.31 -1.52 -1.20
N ILE A 174 1.47 -2.52 -0.32
CA ILE A 174 2.35 -3.66 -0.54
C ILE A 174 1.69 -4.70 -1.46
N GLU A 175 0.47 -5.14 -1.13
CA GLU A 175 -0.20 -6.26 -1.81
C GLU A 175 -0.54 -5.97 -3.28
N ASN A 176 -0.93 -4.72 -3.58
CA ASN A 176 -1.40 -4.34 -4.92
C ASN A 176 -0.39 -3.47 -5.68
N ASP A 177 0.82 -3.30 -5.14
CA ASP A 177 1.88 -2.41 -5.66
C ASP A 177 1.39 -1.02 -6.07
N ILE A 178 0.52 -0.43 -5.24
CA ILE A 178 0.02 0.93 -5.43
C ILE A 178 0.79 1.92 -4.54
N ASN A 179 0.96 3.14 -5.03
CA ASN A 179 1.77 4.18 -4.37
C ASN A 179 0.93 5.26 -3.69
N SER A 180 -0.34 5.38 -4.07
CA SER A 180 -1.29 6.31 -3.45
C SER A 180 -2.72 5.78 -3.52
N ILE A 181 -3.53 6.21 -2.57
CA ILE A 181 -4.94 5.84 -2.42
C ILE A 181 -5.75 7.13 -2.23
N PRO A 182 -6.69 7.45 -3.13
CA PRO A 182 -7.66 8.53 -2.92
C PRO A 182 -8.54 8.23 -1.70
N VAL A 183 -8.92 9.28 -0.98
CA VAL A 183 -9.86 9.22 0.15
C VAL A 183 -11.17 9.85 -0.28
N VAL A 184 -12.27 9.11 -0.08
CA VAL A 184 -13.63 9.53 -0.46
C VAL A 184 -14.56 9.53 0.75
N ASP A 185 -15.51 10.47 0.77
CA ASP A 185 -16.59 10.51 1.75
C ASP A 185 -17.74 9.54 1.37
N LYS A 186 -18.77 9.48 2.21
CA LYS A 186 -19.99 8.66 2.04
C LYS A 186 -20.73 8.93 0.72
N ASP A 187 -20.60 10.13 0.17
CA ASP A 187 -21.19 10.54 -1.12
C ASP A 187 -20.30 10.24 -2.34
N ASP A 188 -19.22 9.45 -2.16
CA ASP A 188 -18.18 9.16 -3.16
C ASP A 188 -17.42 10.40 -3.68
N LYS A 189 -17.42 11.49 -2.90
CA LYS A 189 -16.65 12.70 -3.21
C LYS A 189 -15.24 12.61 -2.65
N ILE A 190 -14.26 13.04 -3.43
CA ILE A 190 -12.87 13.07 -3.01
C ILE A 190 -12.68 14.10 -1.89
N VAL A 191 -12.10 13.68 -0.77
CA VAL A 191 -11.78 14.52 0.38
C VAL A 191 -10.28 14.59 0.68
N GLY A 192 -9.49 13.66 0.15
CA GLY A 192 -8.05 13.62 0.38
C GLY A 192 -7.32 12.55 -0.44
N ILE A 193 -6.03 12.41 -0.16
CA ILE A 193 -5.17 11.34 -0.69
C ILE A 193 -4.19 10.89 0.38
N VAL A 194 -3.84 9.61 0.37
CA VAL A 194 -2.74 9.06 1.16
C VAL A 194 -1.70 8.45 0.22
N CYS A 195 -0.43 8.78 0.41
CA CYS A 195 0.70 8.23 -0.33
C CYS A 195 1.62 7.41 0.59
N ARG A 196 2.47 6.55 0.01
CA ARG A 196 3.51 5.81 0.77
C ARG A 196 4.42 6.75 1.57
N THR A 197 4.73 7.93 1.04
CA THR A 197 5.52 8.96 1.73
C THR A 197 4.86 9.47 3.00
N ASP A 198 3.53 9.48 3.06
CA ASP A 198 2.82 9.95 4.25
C ASP A 198 2.97 8.94 5.38
N LEU A 199 2.91 7.62 5.08
CA LEU A 199 3.24 6.58 6.06
C LEU A 199 4.67 6.68 6.58
N LEU A 200 5.62 6.97 5.69
CA LEU A 200 7.02 7.18 6.08
C LEU A 200 7.18 8.43 6.97
N ARG A 201 6.48 9.52 6.63
CA ARG A 201 6.44 10.73 7.49
C ARG A 201 5.87 10.41 8.86
N LEU A 202 4.81 9.60 8.93
CA LEU A 202 4.21 9.16 10.18
C LEU A 202 5.22 8.39 11.05
N LEU A 203 5.95 7.43 10.47
CA LEU A 203 7.03 6.69 11.12
C LEU A 203 8.12 7.61 11.69
N ILE A 204 8.55 8.60 10.91
CA ILE A 204 9.61 9.55 11.31
C ILE A 204 9.11 10.52 12.39
N SER A 205 7.86 10.97 12.30
CA SER A 205 7.27 11.97 13.20
C SER A 205 6.97 11.46 14.62
N GLY A 206 7.15 10.16 14.89
CA GLY A 206 6.97 9.59 16.23
C GLY A 206 5.50 9.55 16.70
N LEU A 207 4.53 9.64 15.78
CA LEU A 207 3.13 9.31 16.08
C LEU A 207 3.04 7.81 16.37
N HIS A 208 3.27 7.43 17.64
CA HIS A 208 3.09 6.11 18.28
C HIS A 208 2.59 5.00 17.32
N LEU A 209 3.48 4.52 16.45
CA LEU A 209 3.39 3.17 15.91
C LEU A 209 3.95 2.28 17.01
N GLU A 210 3.12 2.00 18.02
CA GLU A 210 3.41 0.98 19.02
C GLU A 210 3.93 -0.27 18.29
N ARG A 211 5.15 -0.65 18.69
CA ARG A 211 6.05 -1.68 18.17
C ARG A 211 5.35 -2.79 17.37
N TRP A 212 5.72 -2.93 16.09
CA TRP A 212 5.65 -4.21 15.42
C TRP A 212 6.83 -5.05 15.93
N VAL A 213 6.59 -5.92 16.91
CA VAL A 213 7.46 -7.05 17.28
C VAL A 213 6.70 -8.33 17.03
#